data_AF-A0A3B0X0F5-F1
#
_entry.id   AF-A0A3B0X0F5-F1
#
_cell.length_a   1.000
_cell.length_b   1.000
_cell.length_c   1.000
_cell.angle_alpha   90.00
_cell.angle_beta   90.00
_cell.angle_gamma   90.00
#
_symmetry.space_group_name_H-M   'P 1'
#
loop_
_entity.id
_entity.type
_entity.pdbx_description
1 polymer ?
#
loop_
_entity_poly.entity_id
_entity_poly.type
_entity_poly.pdbx_seq_one_letter_code
_entity_poly.pdbx_strand_id
1 'polypeptide(L)'
;MLQNLDFISENELAEWVKSHLQTDEHALSAGYQGKTLLYQENGHKLVIKVALGNFLSRPVNMALLRHEYQAYLKLQGMDTVPVCYGMANGKYLVIEFIEGTTIRHNRPEKNSEFYVKLLAAIQEMHRRGVAHNDLKRKENLLVTHDESPKMIDFGVAVIKKGGFHWFNRYLFNLVSQFDYNAWCRHKYDKQIHELSDEDEKYHNKTFIEVYSKKVKRFYKDRVLNLFR
;
A
#
# COMPACT_ATOMS: atom_id res chain seq x y z
N MET A 1 -10.81 -11.11 13.70
CA MET A 1 -10.15 -12.31 14.19
C MET A 1 -8.82 -12.43 13.49
N LEU A 2 -7.73 -12.47 14.23
CA LEU A 2 -6.40 -12.75 13.70
C LEU A 2 -6.35 -14.20 13.18
N GLN A 3 -5.69 -14.39 12.04
CA GLN A 3 -5.48 -15.70 11.43
C GLN A 3 -4.00 -16.05 11.53
N ASN A 4 -3.68 -17.33 11.76
CA ASN A 4 -2.32 -17.87 11.69
C ASN A 4 -1.30 -17.17 12.61
N LEU A 5 -1.73 -16.71 13.79
CA LEU A 5 -0.87 -16.16 14.86
C LEU A 5 -1.09 -16.98 16.13
N ASP A 6 -0.32 -18.05 16.29
CA ASP A 6 -0.47 -18.99 17.42
C ASP A 6 0.35 -18.58 18.66
N PHE A 7 1.28 -17.63 18.50
CA PHE A 7 2.23 -17.22 19.53
C PHE A 7 1.78 -16.01 20.36
N ILE A 8 0.70 -15.32 19.97
CA ILE A 8 0.17 -14.16 20.68
C ILE A 8 -1.34 -14.04 20.51
N SER A 9 -2.06 -13.83 21.61
CA SER A 9 -3.51 -13.61 21.55
C SER A 9 -3.86 -12.17 21.12
N GLU A 10 -5.08 -11.97 20.63
CA GLU A 10 -5.57 -10.63 20.28
C GLU A 10 -5.56 -9.63 21.45
N ASN A 11 -5.79 -10.12 22.67
CA ASN A 11 -5.82 -9.28 23.86
C ASN A 11 -4.41 -8.86 24.27
N GLU A 12 -3.46 -9.80 24.31
CA GLU A 12 -2.05 -9.52 24.60
C GLU A 12 -1.47 -8.53 23.58
N LEU A 13 -1.74 -8.73 22.28
CA LEU A 13 -1.31 -7.81 21.24
C LEU A 13 -1.91 -6.42 21.43
N ALA A 14 -3.19 -6.33 21.77
CA ALA A 14 -3.86 -5.06 22.00
C ALA A 14 -3.34 -4.33 23.25
N GLU A 15 -2.97 -5.06 24.29
CA GLU A 15 -2.32 -4.50 25.49
C GLU A 15 -0.93 -3.99 25.15
N TRP A 16 -0.13 -4.77 24.43
CA TRP A 16 1.18 -4.37 23.93
C TRP A 16 1.12 -3.10 23.09
N VAL A 17 0.14 -2.98 22.19
CA VAL A 17 -0.03 -1.77 21.38
C VAL A 17 -0.37 -0.56 22.24
N LYS A 18 -1.18 -0.71 23.30
CA LYS A 18 -1.55 0.40 24.18
C LYS A 18 -0.37 0.91 25.00
N SER A 19 0.48 0.01 25.51
CA SER A 19 1.66 0.41 26.30
C SER A 19 2.71 1.14 25.47
N HIS A 20 2.84 0.82 24.17
CA HIS A 20 3.84 1.41 23.28
C HIS A 20 3.29 2.52 22.37
N LEU A 21 2.01 2.89 22.47
CA LEU A 21 1.41 3.89 21.56
C LEU A 21 2.00 5.29 21.75
N GLN A 22 2.37 5.63 22.99
CA GLN A 22 2.87 6.95 23.39
C GLN A 22 4.39 7.09 23.22
N THR A 23 5.12 5.99 23.01
CA THR A 23 6.58 6.00 22.85
C THR A 23 6.94 5.79 21.38
N ASP A 24 8.03 6.38 20.90
CA ASP A 24 8.48 6.19 19.51
C ASP A 24 9.52 5.08 19.37
N GLU A 25 9.84 4.36 20.45
CA GLU A 25 10.80 3.25 20.48
C GLU A 25 10.51 2.17 19.43
N HIS A 26 9.22 1.85 19.24
CA HIS A 26 8.77 0.84 18.28
C HIS A 26 8.16 1.46 17.00
N ALA A 27 8.28 2.78 16.80
CA ALA A 27 7.62 3.45 15.67
C ALA A 27 8.42 3.28 14.36
N LEU A 28 7.84 2.59 13.38
CA LEU A 28 8.34 2.58 11.99
C LEU A 28 7.95 3.87 11.26
N SER A 29 6.78 4.41 11.58
CA SER A 29 6.33 5.73 11.16
C SER A 29 5.28 6.28 12.11
N ALA A 30 5.28 7.60 12.29
CA ALA A 30 4.28 8.30 13.08
C ALA A 30 3.80 9.56 12.34
N GLY A 31 2.49 9.75 12.29
CA GLY A 31 1.87 10.94 11.70
C GLY A 31 0.47 11.18 12.23
N TYR A 32 -0.13 12.32 11.87
CA TYR A 32 -1.47 12.71 12.33
C TYR A 32 -2.58 11.74 11.92
N GLN A 33 -2.36 10.93 10.88
CA GLN A 33 -3.34 9.98 10.34
C GLN A 33 -3.24 8.59 11.00
N GLY A 34 -2.10 8.25 11.60
CA GLY A 34 -1.87 6.93 12.17
C GLY A 34 -0.43 6.72 12.61
N LYS A 35 -0.20 5.62 13.30
CA LYS A 35 1.11 5.17 13.76
C LYS A 35 1.32 3.72 13.32
N THR A 36 2.52 3.45 12.81
CA THR A 36 2.94 2.11 12.42
C THR A 36 3.99 1.65 13.41
N LEU A 37 3.71 0.56 14.11
CA LEU A 37 4.58 -0.02 15.13
C LEU A 37 5.25 -1.30 14.60
N LEU A 38 6.49 -1.53 14.99
CA LEU A 38 7.19 -2.81 14.87
C LEU A 38 7.05 -3.57 16.18
N TYR A 39 6.25 -4.64 16.15
CA TYR A 39 6.26 -5.63 17.22
C TYR A 39 7.44 -6.57 17.00
N GLN A 40 8.26 -6.77 18.03
CA GLN A 40 9.39 -7.67 17.98
C GLN A 40 9.60 -8.34 19.35
N GLU A 41 9.13 -9.57 19.49
CA GLU A 41 9.32 -10.39 20.70
C GLU A 41 9.51 -11.86 20.31
N ASN A 42 10.33 -12.58 21.09
CA ASN A 42 10.57 -14.02 20.90
C ASN A 42 10.94 -14.43 19.47
N GLY A 43 11.64 -13.55 18.74
CA GLY A 43 12.05 -13.79 17.34
C GLY A 43 10.94 -13.55 16.30
N HIS A 44 9.72 -13.22 16.71
CA HIS A 44 8.62 -12.87 15.81
C HIS A 44 8.60 -11.37 15.54
N LYS A 45 8.43 -10.99 14.27
CA LYS A 45 8.30 -9.59 13.86
C LYS A 45 6.98 -9.35 13.14
N LEU A 46 6.24 -8.31 13.55
CA LEU A 46 4.99 -7.90 12.92
C LEU A 46 4.97 -6.39 12.73
N VAL A 47 4.24 -5.94 11.71
CA VAL A 47 3.89 -4.53 11.55
C VAL A 47 2.45 -4.33 12.02
N ILE A 48 2.26 -3.39 12.95
CA ILE A 48 0.96 -3.06 13.48
C ILE A 48 0.60 -1.62 13.13
N LYS A 49 -0.44 -1.44 12.32
CA LYS A 49 -0.96 -0.11 11.96
C LYS A 49 -2.13 0.28 12.85
N VAL A 50 -2.06 1.50 13.38
CA VAL A 50 -3.03 2.07 14.31
C VAL A 50 -3.59 3.38 13.77
N ALA A 51 -4.91 3.50 13.74
CA ALA A 51 -5.58 4.77 13.43
C ALA A 51 -5.52 5.71 14.65
N LEU A 52 -4.80 6.82 14.50
CA LEU A 52 -4.75 7.92 15.48
C LEU A 52 -5.66 9.07 15.03
N GLY A 53 -5.90 10.06 15.89
CA GLY A 53 -6.70 11.24 15.55
C GLY A 53 -7.64 11.68 16.67
N ASN A 54 -8.23 12.86 16.47
CA ASN A 54 -9.25 13.41 17.38
C ASN A 54 -10.64 12.81 17.06
N PHE A 55 -11.67 13.28 17.75
CA PHE A 55 -13.05 12.77 17.58
C PHE A 55 -13.55 12.79 16.13
N LEU A 56 -13.12 13.75 15.31
CA LEU A 56 -13.54 13.88 13.90
C LEU A 56 -12.66 13.06 12.94
N SER A 57 -11.34 13.05 13.14
CA SER A 57 -10.41 12.36 12.22
C SER A 57 -10.26 10.87 12.51
N ARG A 58 -10.48 10.42 13.74
CA ARG A 58 -10.34 9.01 14.13
C ARG A 58 -11.29 8.08 13.37
N PRO A 59 -12.60 8.38 13.19
CA PRO A 59 -13.49 7.54 12.38
C PRO A 59 -13.02 7.40 10.93
N VAL A 60 -12.52 8.49 10.34
CA VAL A 60 -11.95 8.52 8.99
C VAL A 60 -10.71 7.64 8.89
N ASN A 61 -9.75 7.82 9.79
CA ASN A 61 -8.51 7.03 9.78
C ASN A 61 -8.79 5.54 10.03
N MET A 62 -9.79 5.22 10.85
CA MET A 62 -10.25 3.85 11.03
C MET A 62 -10.91 3.29 9.76
N ALA A 63 -11.66 4.11 9.01
CA ALA A 63 -12.22 3.69 7.73
C ALA A 63 -11.13 3.42 6.68
N LEU A 64 -10.08 4.24 6.63
CA LEU A 64 -8.91 4.02 5.78
C LEU A 64 -8.16 2.73 6.17
N LEU A 65 -7.98 2.48 7.47
CA LEU A 65 -7.33 1.27 7.97
C LEU A 65 -8.13 0.00 7.62
N ARG A 66 -9.47 0.06 7.75
CA ARG A 66 -10.36 -1.04 7.31
C ARG A 66 -10.33 -1.22 5.80
N HIS A 67 -10.25 -0.14 5.04
CA HIS A 67 -10.13 -0.18 3.59
C HIS A 67 -8.81 -0.85 3.17
N GLU A 68 -7.71 -0.52 3.84
CA GLU A 68 -6.43 -1.20 3.66
C GLU A 68 -6.54 -2.69 3.93
N TYR A 69 -7.19 -3.07 5.05
CA TYR A 69 -7.46 -4.47 5.36
C TYR A 69 -8.25 -5.18 4.23
N GLN A 70 -9.27 -4.53 3.63
CA GLN A 70 -10.00 -5.11 2.50
C GLN A 70 -9.13 -5.30 1.25
N ALA A 71 -8.15 -4.42 1.01
CA ALA A 71 -7.19 -4.60 -0.08
C ALA A 71 -6.33 -5.84 0.18
N TYR A 72 -5.81 -6.01 1.40
CA TYR A 72 -5.05 -7.20 1.78
C TYR A 72 -5.84 -8.50 1.60
N LEU A 73 -7.13 -8.53 2.00
CA LEU A 73 -7.97 -9.72 1.79
C LEU A 73 -8.09 -10.11 0.32
N LYS A 74 -8.14 -9.14 -0.60
CA LYS A 74 -8.16 -9.43 -2.05
C LYS A 74 -6.82 -9.90 -2.59
N LEU A 75 -5.72 -9.52 -1.95
CA LEU A 75 -4.35 -9.82 -2.37
C LEU A 75 -3.74 -11.01 -1.64
N GLN A 76 -4.51 -11.69 -0.78
CA GLN A 76 -4.04 -12.85 -0.02
C GLN A 76 -3.45 -13.94 -0.94
N GLY A 77 -2.23 -14.39 -0.62
CA GLY A 77 -1.51 -15.38 -1.43
C GLY A 77 -0.75 -14.80 -2.63
N MET A 78 -0.54 -13.48 -2.68
CA MET A 78 0.48 -12.89 -3.56
C MET A 78 1.81 -12.79 -2.82
N ASP A 79 2.85 -13.43 -3.33
CA ASP A 79 4.19 -13.41 -2.71
C ASP A 79 4.78 -12.00 -2.62
N THR A 80 4.37 -11.09 -3.50
CA THR A 80 4.86 -9.69 -3.52
C THR A 80 4.10 -8.75 -2.58
N VAL A 81 3.20 -9.28 -1.75
CA VAL A 81 2.41 -8.53 -0.78
C VAL A 81 2.60 -9.17 0.60
N PRO A 82 2.82 -8.40 1.68
CA PRO A 82 2.93 -8.96 3.02
C PRO A 82 1.68 -9.76 3.42
N VAL A 83 1.87 -10.85 4.16
CA VAL A 83 0.75 -11.59 4.75
C VAL A 83 -0.01 -10.66 5.70
N CYS A 84 -1.34 -10.63 5.56
CA CYS A 84 -2.20 -9.93 6.50
C CYS A 84 -2.81 -10.93 7.48
N TYR A 85 -2.48 -10.78 8.75
CA TYR A 85 -3.02 -11.61 9.82
C TYR A 85 -4.41 -11.16 10.25
N GLY A 86 -4.78 -9.91 9.98
CA GLY A 86 -6.15 -9.41 10.13
C GLY A 86 -6.24 -8.17 11.00
N MET A 87 -7.44 -7.93 11.55
CA MET A 87 -7.69 -6.84 12.49
C MET A 87 -7.86 -7.33 13.91
N ALA A 88 -6.88 -7.06 14.77
CA ALA A 88 -6.96 -7.35 16.20
C ALA A 88 -7.96 -6.40 16.88
N ASN A 89 -8.92 -6.96 17.61
CA ASN A 89 -9.99 -6.21 18.31
C ASN A 89 -10.74 -5.20 17.41
N GLY A 90 -10.73 -5.42 16.09
CA GLY A 90 -11.33 -4.52 15.08
C GLY A 90 -10.70 -3.12 15.01
N LYS A 91 -9.51 -2.92 15.60
CA LYS A 91 -8.84 -1.61 15.77
C LYS A 91 -7.43 -1.53 15.19
N TYR A 92 -6.72 -2.65 15.16
CA TYR A 92 -5.30 -2.67 14.77
C TYR A 92 -5.14 -3.60 13.59
N LEU A 93 -4.57 -3.10 12.49
CA LEU A 93 -4.24 -3.94 11.34
C LEU A 93 -2.88 -4.58 11.58
N VAL A 94 -2.83 -5.90 11.53
CA VAL A 94 -1.64 -6.71 11.80
C VAL A 94 -1.21 -7.37 10.51
N ILE A 95 0.03 -7.09 10.08
CA ILE A 95 0.61 -7.62 8.86
C ILE A 95 2.04 -8.10 9.12
N GLU A 96 2.53 -8.95 8.24
CA GLU A 96 3.90 -9.44 8.21
C GLU A 96 4.92 -8.30 8.13
N PHE A 97 5.98 -8.40 8.93
CA PHE A 97 7.16 -7.60 8.74
C PHE A 97 8.02 -8.18 7.64
N ILE A 98 8.35 -7.36 6.64
CA ILE A 98 9.21 -7.76 5.53
C ILE A 98 10.66 -7.35 5.83
N GLU A 99 11.55 -8.33 5.89
CA GLU A 99 13.00 -8.10 5.90
C GLU A 99 13.45 -7.65 4.50
N GLY A 100 13.55 -6.34 4.32
CA GLY A 100 13.93 -5.75 3.04
C GLY A 100 14.28 -4.27 3.16
N THR A 101 14.86 -3.73 2.10
CA THR A 101 15.26 -2.33 2.01
C THR A 101 14.37 -1.60 1.03
N THR A 102 13.95 -0.37 1.35
CA THR A 102 13.15 0.44 0.41
C THR A 102 13.97 0.76 -0.84
N ILE A 103 13.33 0.81 -2.02
CA ILE A 103 14.00 1.22 -3.26
C ILE A 103 14.52 2.67 -3.23
N ARG A 104 14.14 3.44 -2.20
CA ARG A 104 14.71 4.76 -1.92
C ARG A 104 16.18 4.67 -1.53
N HIS A 105 16.55 3.68 -0.74
CA HIS A 105 17.89 3.50 -0.19
C HIS A 105 18.71 2.52 -1.04
N ASN A 106 18.07 1.50 -1.60
CA ASN A 106 18.71 0.52 -2.45
C ASN A 106 17.92 0.39 -3.76
N ARG A 107 18.28 1.20 -4.76
CA ARG A 107 17.60 1.18 -6.05
C ARG A 107 18.11 0.00 -6.89
N PRO A 108 17.23 -0.91 -7.33
CA PRO A 108 17.62 -1.99 -8.24
C PRO A 108 18.10 -1.46 -9.59
N GLU A 109 18.99 -2.20 -10.24
CA GLU A 109 19.44 -1.87 -11.59
C GLU A 109 18.29 -1.95 -12.61
N LYS A 110 18.35 -1.11 -13.66
CA LYS A 110 17.31 -0.98 -14.69
C LYS A 110 16.90 -2.32 -15.31
N ASN A 111 17.86 -3.21 -15.53
CA ASN A 111 17.68 -4.50 -16.20
C ASN A 111 17.60 -5.68 -15.22
N SER A 112 17.45 -5.41 -13.93
CA SER A 112 17.31 -6.47 -12.92
C SER A 112 15.96 -7.19 -13.00
N GLU A 113 15.94 -8.43 -12.55
CA GLU A 113 14.73 -9.25 -12.40
C GLU A 113 13.68 -8.59 -11.49
N PHE A 114 14.10 -7.69 -10.59
CA PHE A 114 13.21 -6.92 -9.73
C PHE A 114 12.09 -6.23 -10.52
N TYR A 115 12.44 -5.52 -11.62
CA TYR A 115 11.44 -4.77 -12.39
C TYR A 115 10.53 -5.68 -13.21
N VAL A 116 11.01 -6.84 -13.64
CA VAL A 116 10.21 -7.88 -14.31
C VAL A 116 9.18 -8.44 -13.33
N LYS A 117 9.64 -8.88 -12.15
CA LYS A 117 8.79 -9.37 -11.05
C LYS A 117 7.78 -8.32 -10.58
N LEU A 118 8.21 -7.05 -10.48
CA LEU A 118 7.33 -5.97 -10.02
C LEU A 118 6.22 -5.69 -11.02
N LEU A 119 6.51 -5.72 -12.33
CA LEU A 119 5.49 -5.56 -13.36
C LEU A 119 4.45 -6.68 -13.31
N ALA A 120 4.91 -7.94 -13.20
CA ALA A 120 4.03 -9.10 -13.07
C ALA A 120 3.14 -9.00 -11.82
N ALA A 121 3.72 -8.54 -10.70
CA ALA A 121 3.01 -8.31 -9.46
C ALA A 121 1.93 -7.23 -9.58
N ILE A 122 2.22 -6.12 -10.25
CA ILE A 122 1.24 -5.05 -10.50
C ILE A 122 0.08 -5.57 -11.37
N GLN A 123 0.39 -6.34 -12.41
CA GLN A 123 -0.64 -6.95 -13.27
C GLN A 123 -1.51 -7.93 -12.49
N GLU A 124 -0.93 -8.78 -11.66
CA GLU A 124 -1.67 -9.70 -10.79
C GLU A 124 -2.57 -8.93 -9.79
N MET A 125 -2.04 -7.90 -9.14
CA MET A 125 -2.78 -7.02 -8.24
C MET A 125 -4.01 -6.42 -8.94
N HIS A 126 -3.84 -5.91 -10.17
CA HIS A 126 -4.92 -5.37 -10.98
C HIS A 126 -5.94 -6.44 -11.39
N ARG A 127 -5.50 -7.67 -11.72
CA ARG A 127 -6.41 -8.80 -12.00
C ARG A 127 -7.27 -9.17 -10.80
N ARG A 128 -6.73 -9.06 -9.58
CA ARG A 128 -7.48 -9.24 -8.32
C ARG A 128 -8.38 -8.05 -7.96
N GLY A 129 -8.39 -7.01 -8.80
CA GLY A 129 -9.26 -5.85 -8.67
C GLY A 129 -8.79 -4.86 -7.62
N VAL A 130 -7.48 -4.77 -7.37
CA VAL A 130 -6.88 -3.73 -6.53
C VAL A 130 -5.89 -2.93 -7.38
N ALA A 131 -5.91 -1.60 -7.26
CA ALA A 131 -4.91 -0.72 -7.84
C ALA A 131 -4.33 0.14 -6.72
N HIS A 132 -3.02 0.27 -6.60
CA HIS A 132 -2.37 0.73 -5.37
C HIS A 132 -2.40 2.26 -5.21
N ASN A 133 -2.36 3.02 -6.31
CA ASN A 133 -2.45 4.49 -6.35
C ASN A 133 -1.22 5.27 -5.85
N ASP A 134 -0.34 4.64 -5.06
CA ASP A 134 0.78 5.33 -4.40
C ASP A 134 2.14 4.62 -4.62
N LEU A 135 2.23 3.75 -5.64
CA LEU A 135 3.48 3.06 -5.99
C LEU A 135 4.60 4.00 -6.44
N LYS A 136 4.28 5.27 -6.74
CA LYS A 136 5.29 6.27 -7.09
C LYS A 136 6.21 6.62 -5.91
N ARG A 137 5.73 6.43 -4.67
CA ARG A 137 6.56 6.63 -3.47
C ARG A 137 7.52 5.46 -3.32
N LYS A 138 8.81 5.77 -3.23
CA LYS A 138 9.88 4.77 -3.12
C LYS A 138 9.85 4.03 -1.78
N GLU A 139 9.18 4.60 -0.78
CA GLU A 139 8.96 3.99 0.53
C GLU A 139 7.97 2.82 0.50
N ASN A 140 7.07 2.78 -0.50
CA ASN A 140 6.04 1.74 -0.62
C ASN A 140 6.51 0.49 -1.38
N LEU A 141 7.78 0.47 -1.77
CA LEU A 141 8.42 -0.61 -2.51
C LEU A 141 9.69 -1.03 -1.77
N LEU A 142 9.70 -2.29 -1.34
CA LEU A 142 10.85 -2.93 -0.70
C LEU A 142 11.50 -3.92 -1.68
N VAL A 143 12.80 -4.08 -1.53
CA VAL A 143 13.64 -5.11 -2.14
C VAL A 143 14.07 -6.05 -1.02
N THR A 144 13.67 -7.32 -1.12
CA THR A 144 14.10 -8.37 -0.20
C THR A 144 15.51 -8.86 -0.55
N HIS A 145 16.12 -9.67 0.32
CA HIS A 145 17.47 -10.19 0.13
C HIS A 145 17.65 -11.06 -1.14
N ASP A 146 16.57 -11.68 -1.63
CA ASP A 146 16.51 -12.44 -2.88
C ASP A 146 16.15 -11.59 -4.11
N GLU A 147 16.30 -10.27 -4.00
CA GLU A 147 16.00 -9.27 -5.04
C GLU A 147 14.53 -9.25 -5.50
N SER A 148 13.62 -9.78 -4.69
CA SER A 148 12.19 -9.80 -4.99
C SER A 148 11.49 -8.52 -4.51
N PRO A 149 10.49 -8.02 -5.25
CA PRO A 149 9.72 -6.84 -4.85
C PRO A 149 8.65 -7.17 -3.82
N LYS A 150 8.50 -6.29 -2.82
CA LYS A 150 7.35 -6.28 -1.91
C LYS A 150 6.68 -4.92 -1.94
N MET A 151 5.37 -4.90 -2.18
CA MET A 151 4.52 -3.72 -2.17
C MET A 151 3.84 -3.57 -0.82
N ILE A 152 3.91 -2.39 -0.21
CA ILE A 152 3.34 -2.10 1.10
C ILE A 152 2.50 -0.82 1.06
N ASP A 153 1.64 -0.64 2.06
CA ASP A 153 0.79 0.54 2.25
C ASP A 153 -0.34 0.70 1.22
N PHE A 154 -1.42 -0.07 1.41
CA PHE A 154 -2.61 -0.04 0.54
C PHE A 154 -3.69 0.93 1.04
N GLY A 155 -3.35 1.85 1.95
CA GLY A 155 -4.32 2.76 2.58
C GLY A 155 -5.11 3.64 1.61
N VAL A 156 -4.53 3.94 0.44
CA VAL A 156 -5.15 4.76 -0.62
C VAL A 156 -5.44 3.97 -1.91
N ALA A 157 -5.41 2.64 -1.84
CA ALA A 157 -5.69 1.78 -2.98
C ALA A 157 -7.14 1.94 -3.47
N VAL A 158 -7.39 1.65 -4.74
CA VAL A 158 -8.74 1.58 -5.30
C VAL A 158 -9.12 0.13 -5.51
N ILE A 159 -10.20 -0.29 -4.85
CA ILE A 159 -10.78 -1.63 -5.01
C ILE A 159 -11.88 -1.56 -6.06
N LYS A 160 -11.78 -2.43 -7.07
CA LYS A 160 -12.79 -2.64 -8.10
C LYS A 160 -14.03 -3.28 -7.48
N LYS A 161 -15.17 -2.61 -7.61
CA LYS A 161 -16.48 -3.09 -7.15
C LYS A 161 -17.16 -3.86 -8.28
N GLY A 162 -17.86 -4.94 -7.93
CA GLY A 162 -18.73 -5.68 -8.87
C GLY A 162 -20.03 -4.93 -9.15
N GLY A 163 -20.75 -5.26 -10.22
CA GLY A 163 -22.02 -4.62 -10.58
C GLY A 163 -21.87 -3.30 -11.36
N PHE A 164 -22.96 -2.55 -11.50
CA PHE A 164 -23.02 -1.32 -12.33
C PHE A 164 -22.42 -0.10 -11.60
N HIS A 165 -21.12 -0.13 -11.34
CA HIS A 165 -20.37 0.99 -10.77
C HIS A 165 -19.40 1.60 -11.78
N TRP A 166 -19.95 2.24 -12.82
CA TRP A 166 -19.16 2.78 -13.92
C TRP A 166 -18.08 3.78 -13.46
N PHE A 167 -18.38 4.66 -12.49
CA PHE A 167 -17.40 5.59 -11.92
C PHE A 167 -16.26 4.88 -11.20
N ASN A 168 -16.54 3.82 -10.44
CA ASN A 168 -15.51 3.05 -9.75
C ASN A 168 -14.64 2.29 -10.76
N ARG A 169 -15.24 1.67 -11.78
CA ARG A 169 -14.50 0.99 -12.84
C ARG A 169 -13.58 1.96 -13.59
N TYR A 170 -14.07 3.16 -13.87
CA TYR A 170 -13.30 4.21 -14.49
C TYR A 170 -12.12 4.67 -13.61
N LEU A 171 -12.38 4.96 -12.33
CA LEU A 171 -11.34 5.31 -11.36
C LEU A 171 -10.31 4.19 -11.19
N PHE A 172 -10.76 2.94 -11.15
CA PHE A 172 -9.88 1.78 -11.07
C PHE A 172 -8.94 1.68 -12.27
N ASN A 173 -9.47 1.82 -13.50
CA ASN A 173 -8.66 1.78 -14.72
C ASN A 173 -7.63 2.92 -14.77
N LEU A 174 -8.03 4.12 -14.33
CA LEU A 174 -7.12 5.25 -14.19
C LEU A 174 -5.97 4.94 -13.22
N VAL A 175 -6.30 4.51 -12.01
CA VAL A 175 -5.31 4.24 -10.97
C VAL A 175 -4.41 3.08 -11.37
N SER A 176 -4.94 2.09 -12.09
CA SER A 176 -4.14 1.03 -12.70
C SER A 176 -3.09 1.60 -13.67
N GLN A 177 -3.46 2.58 -14.49
CA GLN A 177 -2.50 3.29 -15.36
C GLN A 177 -1.47 4.09 -14.56
N PHE A 178 -1.84 4.66 -13.41
CA PHE A 178 -0.88 5.35 -12.54
C PHE A 178 0.15 4.41 -11.93
N ASP A 179 -0.25 3.19 -11.57
CA ASP A 179 0.65 2.15 -11.09
C ASP A 179 1.67 1.75 -12.19
N TYR A 180 1.22 1.54 -13.43
CA TYR A 180 2.14 1.28 -14.56
C TYR A 180 3.10 2.44 -14.83
N ASN A 181 2.58 3.68 -14.80
CA ASN A 181 3.42 4.86 -14.95
C ASN A 181 4.46 4.96 -13.80
N ALA A 182 4.10 4.57 -12.58
CA ALA A 182 5.02 4.53 -11.45
C ALA A 182 6.13 3.48 -11.66
N TRP A 183 5.79 2.31 -12.17
CA TRP A 183 6.75 1.27 -12.54
C TRP A 183 7.78 1.78 -13.58
N CYS A 184 7.31 2.37 -14.71
CA CYS A 184 8.20 2.96 -15.71
C CYS A 184 9.12 4.03 -15.08
N ARG A 185 8.57 4.88 -14.21
CA ARG A 185 9.36 5.93 -13.54
C ARG A 185 10.46 5.37 -12.65
N HIS A 186 10.24 4.24 -11.98
CA HIS A 186 11.26 3.63 -11.13
C HIS A 186 12.33 2.92 -11.95
N LYS A 187 11.92 2.11 -12.96
CA LYS A 187 12.82 1.39 -13.85
C LYS A 187 13.80 2.32 -14.57
N TYR A 188 13.29 3.45 -15.08
CA TYR A 188 14.06 4.41 -15.87
C TYR A 188 14.56 5.63 -15.08
N ASP A 189 14.42 5.63 -13.74
CA ASP A 189 14.73 6.79 -12.88
C ASP A 189 14.20 8.13 -13.40
N LYS A 190 12.93 8.14 -13.82
CA LYS A 190 12.24 9.29 -14.42
C LYS A 190 12.75 9.71 -15.82
N GLN A 191 13.76 9.04 -16.38
CA GLN A 191 14.24 9.23 -17.75
C GLN A 191 13.32 8.51 -18.76
N ILE A 192 12.07 8.95 -18.81
CA ILE A 192 11.00 8.36 -19.63
C ILE A 192 11.30 8.40 -21.14
N HIS A 193 12.22 9.25 -21.59
CA HIS A 193 12.66 9.30 -22.98
C HIS A 193 13.53 8.09 -23.37
N GLU A 194 14.04 7.32 -22.41
CA GLU A 194 14.83 6.10 -22.66
C GLU A 194 13.99 4.82 -22.65
N LEU A 195 12.66 4.92 -22.65
CA LEU A 195 11.77 3.75 -22.64
C LEU A 195 12.09 2.85 -23.83
N SER A 196 12.22 1.54 -23.58
CA SER A 196 12.24 0.56 -24.66
C SER A 196 10.85 0.46 -25.31
N ASP A 197 10.81 0.03 -26.56
CA ASP A 197 9.56 -0.21 -27.31
C ASP A 197 8.62 -1.17 -26.56
N GLU A 198 9.19 -2.17 -25.86
CA GLU A 198 8.43 -3.13 -25.05
C GLU A 198 7.76 -2.49 -23.83
N ASP A 199 8.41 -1.51 -23.19
CA ASP A 199 7.95 -0.85 -21.97
C ASP A 199 7.06 0.35 -22.26
N GLU A 200 7.17 0.95 -23.44
CA GLU A 200 6.39 2.12 -23.84
C GLU A 200 4.88 1.86 -23.75
N LYS A 201 4.43 0.64 -24.04
CA LYS A 201 3.01 0.24 -23.93
C LYS A 201 2.42 0.42 -22.52
N TYR A 202 3.25 0.42 -21.48
CA TYR A 202 2.82 0.62 -20.09
C TYR A 202 2.81 2.10 -19.69
N HIS A 203 3.40 2.98 -20.49
CA HIS A 203 3.53 4.40 -20.18
C HIS A 203 2.58 5.26 -21.01
N ASN A 204 1.63 5.93 -20.37
CA ASN A 204 0.70 6.84 -21.06
C ASN A 204 0.84 8.29 -20.54
N LYS A 205 1.50 9.16 -21.34
CA LYS A 205 1.68 10.60 -21.05
C LYS A 205 0.36 11.37 -21.07
N THR A 206 -0.51 11.07 -22.05
CA THR A 206 -1.74 11.82 -22.32
C THR A 206 -2.68 11.82 -21.11
N PHE A 207 -2.62 10.77 -20.29
CA PHE A 207 -3.40 10.69 -19.06
C PHE A 207 -2.97 11.70 -17.98
N ILE A 208 -1.68 12.03 -17.84
CA ILE A 208 -1.20 12.94 -16.78
C ILE A 208 -1.62 14.38 -17.07
N GLU A 209 -1.57 14.83 -18.33
CA GLU A 209 -1.95 16.19 -18.73
C GLU A 209 -3.46 16.42 -18.64
N VAL A 210 -4.27 15.48 -19.14
CA VAL A 210 -5.73 15.62 -19.16
C VAL A 210 -6.33 15.50 -17.76
N TYR A 211 -5.70 14.72 -16.87
CA TYR A 211 -6.37 14.23 -15.67
C TYR A 211 -5.87 14.81 -14.35
N SER A 212 -4.61 15.25 -14.29
CA SER A 212 -4.05 15.92 -13.11
C SER A 212 -4.83 17.16 -12.69
N LYS A 213 -5.51 17.85 -13.61
CA LYS A 213 -6.36 19.01 -13.31
C LYS A 213 -7.77 18.64 -12.85
N LYS A 214 -8.44 17.71 -13.53
CA LYS A 214 -9.84 17.35 -13.23
C LYS A 214 -9.98 16.45 -12.00
N VAL A 215 -9.10 15.47 -11.81
CA VAL A 215 -9.20 14.59 -10.63
C VAL A 215 -8.58 15.16 -9.37
N LYS A 216 -7.53 15.98 -9.44
CA LYS A 216 -7.16 16.78 -8.24
C LYS A 216 -8.33 17.62 -7.76
N ARG A 217 -9.08 18.24 -8.69
CA ARG A 217 -10.27 19.04 -8.38
C ARG A 217 -11.39 18.17 -7.81
N PHE A 218 -11.73 17.05 -8.46
CA PHE A 218 -12.78 16.15 -7.99
C PHE A 218 -12.46 15.44 -6.66
N TYR A 219 -11.21 15.00 -6.46
CA TYR A 219 -10.75 14.41 -5.19
C TYR A 219 -10.72 15.47 -4.10
N LYS A 220 -10.19 16.67 -4.37
CA LYS A 220 -10.27 17.80 -3.43
C LYS A 220 -11.73 18.15 -3.11
N ASP A 221 -12.63 18.17 -4.08
CA ASP A 221 -14.02 18.62 -3.89
C ASP A 221 -14.94 17.54 -3.30
N ARG A 222 -14.63 16.24 -3.41
CA ARG A 222 -15.46 15.16 -2.82
C ARG A 222 -14.81 14.39 -1.70
N VAL A 223 -13.50 14.20 -1.72
CA VAL A 223 -12.81 13.47 -0.64
C VAL A 223 -12.63 14.39 0.57
N LEU A 224 -12.29 15.67 0.42
CA LEU A 224 -12.34 16.61 1.58
C LEU A 224 -13.77 16.89 2.07
N ASN A 225 -14.79 16.83 1.19
CA ASN A 225 -16.19 16.99 1.61
C ASN A 225 -16.81 15.71 2.18
N LEU A 226 -16.20 14.54 1.98
CA LEU A 226 -16.46 13.32 2.77
C LEU A 226 -15.76 13.36 4.14
N PHE A 227 -14.90 14.36 4.36
CA PHE A 227 -14.13 14.60 5.59
C PHE A 227 -14.49 15.94 6.26
N ARG A 228 -15.71 16.45 6.00
CA ARG A 228 -16.28 17.63 6.66
C ARG A 228 -17.64 17.28 7.25
#